data_AF-A0A1F8QUW6-F1
#
_entry.id   AF-A0A1F8QUW6-F1
#
_cell.length_a   1.000
_cell.length_b   1.000
_cell.length_c   1.000
_cell.angle_alpha   90.00
_cell.angle_beta   90.00
_cell.angle_gamma   90.00
#
_symmetry.space_group_name_H-M   'P 1'
#
loop_
_entity.id
_entity.type
_entity.pdbx_description
1 polymer ?
#
loop_
_entity_poly.entity_id
_entity_poly.type
_entity_poly.pdbx_seq_one_letter_code
_entity_poly.pdbx_strand_id
1 'polypeptide(L)' 'MKGLFESLSTRYGEAFANELRRIEGLIVFVNGRDYKTLGGLDALLSESDTVAILPVVTGG' A
#
# COMPACT_ATOMS: atom_id res chain seq x y z
N MET A 1 -0.54 -0.29 8.50
CA MET A 1 -0.56 -0.74 7.07
C MET A 1 -0.59 -2.26 6.89
N LYS A 2 0.13 -3.07 7.70
CA LYS A 2 0.20 -4.55 7.54
C LYS A 2 -1.17 -5.23 7.36
N GLY A 3 -2.13 -4.97 8.25
CA GLY A 3 -3.47 -5.56 8.16
C GLY A 3 -4.27 -5.19 6.91
N LEU A 4 -4.01 -4.02 6.31
CA LEU A 4 -4.61 -3.62 5.03
C LEU A 4 -4.08 -4.51 3.90
N PHE A 5 -2.77 -4.70 3.80
CA PHE A 5 -2.18 -5.54 2.75
C PHE A 5 -2.56 -7.01 2.88
N GLU A 6 -2.67 -7.53 4.10
CA GLU A 6 -3.19 -8.87 4.35
C GLU A 6 -4.65 -8.98 3.88
N SER A 7 -5.50 -8.02 4.26
CA SER A 7 -6.92 -8.01 3.85
C SER A 7 -7.09 -7.92 2.33
N LEU A 8 -6.29 -7.08 1.66
CA LEU A 8 -6.30 -6.97 0.20
C LEU A 8 -5.79 -8.26 -0.47
N SER A 9 -4.75 -8.90 0.09
CA SER A 9 -4.24 -10.18 -0.40
C SER A 9 -5.29 -11.30 -0.26
N THR A 10 -6.02 -11.34 0.85
CA THR A 10 -7.14 -12.28 1.03
C THR A 10 -8.27 -12.00 0.04
N ARG A 11 -8.59 -10.72 -0.22
CA ARG A 11 -9.70 -10.33 -1.09
C ARG A 11 -9.42 -10.57 -2.58
N TYR A 12 -8.20 -10.29 -3.04
CA TYR A 12 -7.82 -10.35 -4.45
C TYR A 12 -6.97 -11.58 -4.81
N GLY A 13 -6.58 -12.38 -3.83
CA GLY A 13 -5.86 -13.64 -4.00
C GLY A 13 -4.35 -13.48 -4.14
N GLU A 14 -3.67 -14.63 -4.30
CA GLU A 14 -2.20 -14.69 -4.30
C GLU A 14 -1.54 -13.93 -5.45
N ALA A 15 -2.18 -13.85 -6.61
CA ALA A 15 -1.67 -13.08 -7.75
C ALA A 15 -1.46 -11.60 -7.37
N PHE A 16 -2.43 -11.01 -6.67
CA PHE A 16 -2.31 -9.64 -6.16
C PHE A 16 -1.19 -9.52 -5.12
N ALA A 17 -1.12 -10.45 -4.17
CA ALA A 17 -0.07 -10.44 -3.14
C ALA A 17 1.34 -10.56 -3.74
N ASN A 18 1.49 -11.35 -4.79
CA ASN A 18 2.76 -11.54 -5.49
C ASN A 18 3.15 -10.30 -6.31
N GLU A 19 2.20 -9.68 -7.00
CA GLU A 19 2.44 -8.42 -7.71
C GLU A 19 2.80 -7.29 -6.72
N LEU A 20 2.08 -7.17 -5.60
CA LEU A 20 2.36 -6.16 -4.58
C LEU A 20 3.77 -6.29 -3.99
N ARG A 21 4.28 -7.52 -3.86
CA ARG A 21 5.66 -7.81 -3.42
C ARG A 21 6.71 -7.59 -4.52
N ARG A 22 6.34 -7.77 -5.78
CA ARG A 22 7.23 -7.64 -6.94
C ARG A 22 7.46 -6.19 -7.35
N ILE A 23 6.50 -5.30 -7.10
CA ILE A 23 6.64 -3.88 -7.45
C ILE A 23 7.62 -3.21 -6.47
N GLU A 24 8.89 -3.17 -6.85
CA GLU A 24 9.88 -2.35 -6.16
C GLU A 24 9.50 -0.87 -6.26
N GLY A 25 9.52 -0.19 -5.10
CA GLY A 25 9.28 1.25 -5.00
C GLY A 25 7.80 1.68 -4.95
N LEU A 26 6.86 0.75 -4.78
CA LEU A 26 5.43 1.04 -4.61
C LEU A 26 5.20 2.30 -3.73
N ILE A 27 4.47 3.27 -4.27
CA ILE A 27 4.20 4.54 -3.59
C ILE A 27 2.86 4.42 -2.89
N VAL A 28 2.85 4.68 -1.58
CA VAL A 28 1.64 4.58 -0.77
C VAL A 28 1.37 5.92 -0.09
N PHE A 29 0.17 6.44 -0.27
CA PHE A 29 -0.32 7.63 0.41
C PHE A 29 -1.47 7.29 1.34
N VAL A 30 -1.48 7.89 2.53
CA VAL A 30 -2.60 7.88 3.47
C VAL A 30 -3.09 9.30 3.60
N ASN A 31 -4.33 9.57 3.19
CA ASN A 31 -4.91 10.92 3.14
C ASN A 31 -4.00 11.95 2.44
N GLY A 32 -3.33 11.53 1.36
CA GLY A 32 -2.42 12.37 0.58
C GLY A 32 -1.00 12.55 1.16
N ARG A 33 -0.67 11.92 2.29
CA ARG A 33 0.68 11.97 2.89
C ARG A 33 1.42 10.66 2.67
N ASP A 34 2.72 10.73 2.37
CA ASP A 34 3.54 9.53 2.19
C ASP A 34 3.54 8.71 3.49
N TYR A 35 3.14 7.44 3.39
CA TYR A 35 3.06 6.53 4.53
C TYR A 35 4.38 6.38 5.30
N LYS A 36 5.53 6.58 4.64
CA LYS A 36 6.86 6.55 5.28
C LYS A 36 7.00 7.64 6.33
N THR A 37 6.34 8.78 6.15
CA THR A 37 6.31 9.89 7.12
C THR A 37 5.39 9.60 8.31
N LEU A 38 4.53 8.59 8.22
CA LEU A 38 3.52 8.21 9.22
C LEU A 38 3.93 6.95 10.02
N GLY A 39 5.18 6.51 9.92
CA GLY A 39 5.65 5.27 10.55
C GLY A 39 5.67 4.05 9.63
N GLY A 40 5.53 4.25 8.32
CA GLY A 40 5.70 3.20 7.31
C GLY A 40 4.68 2.07 7.46
N LEU A 41 5.15 0.82 7.50
CA LEU A 41 4.26 -0.34 7.61
C LEU A 41 3.47 -0.39 8.93
N ASP A 42 4.00 0.27 9.95
CA ASP A 42 3.40 0.37 11.28
C ASP A 42 2.50 1.61 11.44
N ALA A 43 2.32 2.39 10.36
CA ALA A 43 1.34 3.48 10.34
C ALA A 43 -0.04 2.95 10.75
N LEU A 44 -0.59 3.55 11.80
CA LEU A 44 -1.94 3.31 12.29
C LEU A 44 -2.93 3.90 11.29
N LEU A 45 -3.87 3.06 10.83
CA LEU A 45 -4.94 3.47 9.93
C LEU A 45 -6.26 3.45 10.68
N SER A 46 -7.09 4.44 10.41
CA SER A 46 -8.51 4.47 10.76
C SER A 46 -9.36 3.95 9.61
N GLU A 47 -10.58 3.48 9.90
CA GLU A 47 -11.55 3.10 8.86
C GLU A 47 -11.97 4.29 7.97
N SER A 48 -11.81 5.50 8.46
CA SER A 48 -12.05 6.74 7.72
C SER A 48 -10.91 7.14 6.77
N ASP A 49 -9.75 6.48 6.86
CA ASP A 49 -8.58 6.87 6.07
C ASP A 49 -8.69 6.36 4.63
N THR A 50 -8.31 7.22 3.69
CA THR A 50 -8.17 6.83 2.28
C THR A 50 -6.72 6.48 1.99
N VAL A 51 -6.50 5.26 1.51
CA VAL A 51 -5.16 4.77 1.11
C VAL A 51 -5.08 4.68 -0.41
N ALA A 52 -4.13 5.40 -1.00
CA ALA A 52 -3.80 5.29 -2.41
C ALA A 52 -2.52 4.47 -2.58
N ILE A 53 -2.57 3.45 -3.44
CA ILE A 53 -1.44 2.57 -3.77
C ILE A 53 -1.16 2.76 -5.25
N LEU A 54 0.06 3.20 -5.57
CA LEU A 54 0.47 3.53 -6.92
C LEU A 54 1.73 2.74 -7.29
N PRO A 55 1.81 2.16 -8.49
CA PRO A 55 3.07 1.62 -8.99
C PRO A 55 4.08 2.76 -9.22
N VAL A 56 5.37 2.45 -9.19
CA VAL A 56 6.38 3.40 -9.65
C VAL A 56 6.20 3.64 -11.13
N VAL A 57 5.97 4.89 -11.50
CA VAL A 57 5.98 5.32 -12.89
C VAL A 57 7.42 5.65 -13.27
N THR A 58 8.11 4.74 -13.95
CA THR A 58 9.28 5.09 -14.76
C THR A 58 8.78 5.64 -16.09
N GLY A 59 8.79 6.98 -16.22
CA GLY A 59 8.32 7.66 -17.42
C GLY A 59 9.21 7.41 -18.63
N GLY A 60 8.57 7.23 -19.78
CA GLY A 60 9.13 7.40 -21.13
C GLY A 60 8.30 8.41 -21.89
#